data_AF-A0A1Z8RLD0-F1
#
_entry.id   AF-A0A1Z8RLD0-F1
#
_cell.length_a   1.000
_cell.length_b   1.000
_cell.length_c   1.000
_cell.angle_alpha   90.00
_cell.angle_beta   90.00
_cell.angle_gamma   90.00
#
_symmetry.space_group_name_H-M   'P 1'
#
loop_
_entity.id
_entity.type
_entity.pdbx_description
1 polymer ?
#
loop_
_entity_poly.entity_id
_entity_poly.type
_entity_poly.pdbx_seq_one_letter_code
_entity_poly.pdbx_strand_id
1 'polypeptide(L)'
;MATNLPQSKISIKKRYSLVEEKVRQAEKDGLFDNLSGKGKPLDLEEWRHTPPELRMGYSVLKSAGVAPQEVKLKGTIGTLKQEIRETNDPDLKKELIDTLNKHMVDYAIRAEKAARRRR
;
A
#
# COMPACT_ATOMS: atom_id res chain seq x y z
N MET A 1 -8.26 21.65 -47.89
CA MET A 1 -9.14 20.85 -47.00
C MET A 1 -8.43 20.70 -45.66
N ALA A 2 -8.82 21.48 -44.66
CA ALA A 2 -8.25 21.40 -43.31
C ALA A 2 -9.36 20.92 -42.36
N THR A 3 -9.27 19.66 -41.93
CA THR A 3 -10.14 19.06 -40.94
C THR A 3 -9.75 19.57 -39.55
N ASN A 4 -10.45 20.61 -39.09
CA ASN A 4 -10.38 21.05 -37.70
C ASN A 4 -11.05 19.99 -36.81
N LEU A 5 -10.24 19.14 -36.17
CA LEU A 5 -10.69 18.35 -35.02
C LEU A 5 -10.98 19.32 -33.85
N PRO A 6 -12.19 19.29 -33.24
CA PRO A 6 -12.49 20.16 -32.12
C PRO A 6 -11.69 19.71 -30.89
N GLN A 7 -10.67 20.51 -30.54
CA GLN A 7 -9.95 20.40 -29.27
C GLN A 7 -10.95 20.61 -28.12
N SER A 8 -11.30 19.52 -27.44
CA SER A 8 -12.19 19.46 -26.28
C SER A 8 -11.57 20.19 -25.08
N LYS A 9 -11.62 21.52 -25.08
CA LYS A 9 -11.30 22.34 -23.91
C LYS A 9 -12.45 22.24 -22.91
N ILE A 10 -12.53 21.13 -22.17
CA ILE A 10 -13.24 21.13 -20.88
C ILE A 10 -12.49 22.14 -20.00
N SER A 11 -13.07 23.34 -19.87
CA SER A 11 -12.48 24.46 -19.12
C SER A 11 -12.04 23.98 -17.74
N ILE A 12 -10.78 24.24 -17.38
CA ILE A 12 -10.19 23.91 -16.08
C ILE A 12 -11.10 24.39 -14.93
N LYS A 13 -11.77 25.54 -15.11
CA LYS A 13 -12.75 26.12 -14.17
C LYS A 13 -13.95 25.21 -13.88
N LYS A 14 -14.39 24.40 -14.86
CA LYS A 14 -15.50 23.44 -14.73
C LYS A 14 -15.11 22.15 -14.00
N ARG A 15 -13.82 21.79 -13.96
CA ARG A 15 -13.33 20.63 -13.19
C ARG A 15 -13.20 20.96 -11.70
N TYR A 16 -12.67 22.14 -11.38
CA TYR A 16 -12.60 22.62 -10.00
C TYR A 16 -13.99 22.70 -9.35
N SER A 17 -15.03 23.09 -10.10
CA SER A 17 -16.38 23.17 -9.55
C SER A 17 -16.96 21.81 -9.12
N LEU A 18 -16.69 20.74 -9.88
CA LEU A 18 -17.21 19.40 -9.54
C LEU A 18 -16.51 18.79 -8.32
N VAL A 19 -15.20 19.03 -8.18
CA VAL A 19 -14.45 18.56 -7.01
C VAL A 19 -14.90 19.32 -5.76
N GLU A 20 -14.98 20.64 -5.86
CA GLU A 20 -15.44 21.52 -4.77
C GLU A 20 -16.85 21.16 -4.29
N GLU A 21 -17.77 20.91 -5.22
CA GLU A 21 -19.14 20.51 -4.90
C GLU A 21 -19.18 19.18 -4.14
N LYS A 22 -18.38 18.19 -4.55
CA LYS A 22 -18.26 16.91 -3.83
C LYS A 22 -17.67 17.07 -2.43
N VAL A 23 -16.63 17.90 -2.27
CA VAL A 23 -16.02 18.16 -0.96
C VAL A 23 -17.04 18.82 -0.02
N ARG A 24 -17.77 19.84 -0.49
CA ARG A 24 -18.81 20.50 0.30
C ARG A 24 -19.97 19.58 0.65
N GLN A 25 -20.35 18.67 -0.25
CA GLN A 25 -21.38 17.69 0.05
C GLN A 25 -20.91 16.73 1.15
N ALA A 26 -19.67 16.23 1.05
CA ALA A 26 -19.07 15.38 2.09
C ALA A 26 -18.95 16.08 3.45
N GLU A 27 -18.66 17.39 3.48
CA GLU A 27 -18.71 18.21 4.69
C GLU A 27 -20.12 18.27 5.29
N LYS A 28 -21.14 18.57 4.49
CA LYS A 28 -22.54 18.64 4.94
C LYS A 28 -23.05 17.30 5.47
N ASP A 29 -22.61 16.22 4.84
CA ASP A 29 -22.97 14.85 5.23
C ASP A 29 -22.19 14.37 6.47
N GLY A 30 -21.32 15.21 7.04
CA GLY A 30 -20.55 14.90 8.25
C GLY A 30 -19.46 13.84 8.04
N LEU A 31 -19.09 13.53 6.78
CA LEU A 31 -18.11 12.48 6.48
C LEU A 31 -16.71 12.80 7.04
N PHE A 32 -16.45 14.07 7.33
CA PHE A 32 -15.20 14.52 7.95
C PHE A 32 -15.27 14.65 9.49
N ASP A 33 -16.40 14.30 10.12
CA ASP A 33 -16.57 14.53 11.56
C ASP A 33 -15.82 13.55 12.45
N ASN A 34 -15.68 12.31 12.01
CA ASN A 34 -15.02 11.24 12.76
C ASN A 34 -13.78 10.68 12.06
N LEU A 35 -13.01 11.54 11.38
CA LEU A 35 -11.76 11.12 10.76
C LEU A 35 -10.72 10.75 11.82
N SER A 36 -9.99 9.67 11.57
CA SER A 36 -8.83 9.31 12.38
C SER A 36 -7.80 10.44 12.36
N GLY A 37 -7.48 10.96 13.54
CA GLY A 37 -6.52 12.06 13.68
C GLY A 37 -7.10 13.46 13.46
N LYS A 38 -8.43 13.65 13.34
CA LYS A 38 -9.04 14.99 13.29
C LYS A 38 -8.58 15.84 14.49
N GLY A 39 -8.05 17.03 14.22
CA GLY A 39 -7.56 17.96 15.24
C GLY A 39 -6.23 17.57 15.90
N LYS A 40 -5.60 16.47 15.48
CA LYS A 40 -4.28 16.05 15.97
C LYS A 40 -3.19 16.42 14.95
N PRO A 41 -1.96 16.71 15.40
CA PRO A 41 -0.82 16.85 14.50
C PRO A 41 -0.65 15.59 13.64
N LEU A 42 -0.26 15.79 12.38
CA LEU A 42 0.06 14.69 11.47
C LEU A 42 1.27 13.92 11.99
N ASP A 43 1.14 12.60 12.12
CA ASP A 43 2.29 11.71 12.32
C ASP A 43 3.03 11.54 10.99
N LEU A 44 4.23 12.10 10.92
CA LEU A 44 5.08 12.06 9.74
C LEU A 44 6.31 11.16 9.95
N GLU A 45 6.42 10.41 11.05
CA GLU A 45 7.63 9.62 11.31
C GLU A 45 7.89 8.62 10.18
N GLU A 46 6.89 7.85 9.80
CA GLU A 46 7.03 6.89 8.70
C GLU A 46 7.38 7.58 7.37
N TRP A 47 6.80 8.75 7.11
CA TRP A 47 7.08 9.53 5.91
C TRP A 47 8.53 10.06 5.90
N ARG A 48 9.04 10.50 7.07
CA ARG A 48 10.43 10.95 7.26
C ARG A 48 11.43 9.81 7.06
N HIS A 49 11.15 8.63 7.60
CA HIS A 49 11.98 7.43 7.45
C HIS A 49 11.87 6.77 6.08
N THR A 50 10.93 7.20 5.24
CA THR A 50 10.84 6.72 3.86
C THR A 50 11.77 7.55 2.97
N PRO A 51 12.67 6.91 2.19
CA PRO A 51 13.52 7.61 1.22
C PRO A 51 12.69 8.45 0.23
N PRO A 52 13.15 9.67 -0.13
CA PRO A 52 12.39 10.61 -0.97
C PRO A 52 11.78 9.98 -2.24
N GLU A 53 12.56 9.15 -2.93
CA GLU A 53 12.19 8.48 -4.16
C GLU A 53 11.09 7.42 -3.98
N LEU A 54 10.85 6.96 -2.76
CA LEU A 54 9.84 5.94 -2.43
C LEU A 54 8.59 6.51 -1.77
N ARG A 55 8.64 7.73 -1.20
CA ARG A 55 7.55 8.33 -0.40
C ARG A 55 6.21 8.32 -1.11
N MET A 56 6.17 8.74 -2.37
CA MET A 56 4.92 8.85 -3.12
C MET A 56 4.29 7.47 -3.35
N GLY A 57 5.09 6.51 -3.81
CA GLY A 57 4.62 5.14 -4.06
C GLY A 57 4.10 4.48 -2.79
N TYR A 58 4.85 4.56 -1.68
CA TYR A 58 4.42 3.99 -0.40
C TYR A 58 3.18 4.68 0.15
N SER A 59 3.06 6.01 0.05
CA SER A 59 1.90 6.75 0.54
C SER A 59 0.62 6.35 -0.21
N VAL A 60 0.68 6.21 -1.53
CA VAL A 60 -0.46 5.77 -2.35
C VAL A 60 -0.88 4.34 -1.98
N LEU A 61 0.08 3.42 -1.89
CA LEU A 61 -0.20 2.02 -1.54
C LEU A 61 -0.79 1.90 -0.13
N LYS A 62 -0.25 2.63 0.84
CA LYS A 62 -0.75 2.66 2.22
C LYS A 62 -2.18 3.21 2.28
N SER A 63 -2.46 4.31 1.61
CA SER A 63 -3.81 4.90 1.53
C SER A 63 -4.82 3.96 0.86
N ALA A 64 -4.38 3.13 -0.08
CA ALA A 64 -5.20 2.10 -0.71
C ALA A 64 -5.36 0.82 0.14
N GLY A 65 -4.80 0.77 1.36
CA GLY A 65 -4.85 -0.41 2.23
C GLY A 65 -3.95 -1.57 1.75
N VAL A 66 -3.02 -1.32 0.84
CA VAL A 66 -2.12 -2.34 0.31
C VAL A 66 -0.98 -2.60 1.29
N ALA A 67 -0.95 -3.81 1.84
CA ALA A 67 0.12 -4.21 2.75
C ALA A 67 1.50 -4.25 2.05
N PRO A 68 2.57 -3.79 2.72
CA PRO A 68 3.95 -3.94 2.24
C PRO A 68 4.31 -5.40 1.96
N GLN A 69 5.29 -5.62 1.07
CA GLN A 69 5.66 -6.97 0.65
C GLN A 69 6.19 -7.83 1.81
N GLU A 70 6.89 -7.22 2.76
CA GLU A 70 7.41 -7.89 3.97
C GLU A 70 6.28 -8.44 4.84
N VAL A 71 5.16 -7.72 4.93
CA VAL A 71 3.98 -8.16 5.68
C VAL A 71 3.32 -9.34 4.99
N LYS A 72 3.17 -9.27 3.65
CA LYS A 72 2.62 -10.36 2.84
C LYS A 72 3.46 -11.64 2.97
N LEU A 73 4.78 -11.51 2.82
CA LEU A 73 5.73 -12.62 2.98
C LEU A 73 5.63 -13.27 4.35
N LYS A 74 5.52 -12.48 5.42
CA LYS A 74 5.35 -13.00 6.78
C LYS A 74 4.05 -13.83 6.91
N GLY A 75 2.97 -13.40 6.26
CA GLY A 75 1.73 -14.15 6.16
C GLY A 75 1.93 -15.49 5.45
N THR A 76 2.53 -15.48 4.25
CA THR A 76 2.83 -16.69 3.48
C THR A 76 3.71 -17.67 4.25
N ILE A 77 4.75 -17.19 4.93
CA ILE A 77 5.61 -18.00 5.80
C ILE A 77 4.80 -18.65 6.93
N GLY A 78 3.84 -17.93 7.51
CA GLY A 78 2.93 -18.46 8.52
C GLY A 78 2.07 -19.60 7.98
N THR A 79 1.46 -19.41 6.81
CA THR A 79 0.65 -20.43 6.14
C THR A 79 1.47 -21.68 5.80
N LEU A 80 2.64 -21.52 5.17
CA LEU A 80 3.52 -22.64 4.83
C LEU A 80 3.94 -23.45 6.07
N LYS A 81 4.23 -22.77 7.19
CA LYS A 81 4.56 -23.45 8.46
C LYS A 81 3.38 -24.25 9.00
N GLN A 82 2.15 -23.77 8.81
CA GLN A 82 0.96 -24.49 9.21
C GLN A 82 0.75 -25.73 8.33
N GLU A 83 0.85 -25.58 7.01
CA GLU A 83 0.72 -26.69 6.05
C GLU A 83 1.76 -27.79 6.30
N ILE A 84 3.01 -27.42 6.59
CA ILE A 84 4.08 -28.38 6.96
C ILE A 84 3.74 -29.18 8.22
N ARG A 85 3.02 -28.57 9.18
CA ARG A 85 2.60 -29.26 10.41
C ARG A 85 1.45 -30.24 10.16
N GLU A 86 0.55 -29.89 9.26
CA GLU A 86 -0.66 -30.66 8.95
C GLU A 86 -0.40 -31.76 7.90
N THR A 87 0.66 -31.62 7.10
CA THR A 87 1.02 -32.58 6.05
C THR A 87 1.70 -33.83 6.61
N ASN A 88 1.16 -34.99 6.26
CA ASN A 88 1.71 -36.32 6.60
C ASN A 88 2.50 -36.98 5.45
N ASP A 89 2.42 -36.42 4.24
CA ASP A 89 3.17 -36.88 3.07
C ASP A 89 4.63 -36.37 3.14
N PRO A 90 5.64 -37.28 3.22
CA PRO A 90 7.05 -36.89 3.32
C PRO A 90 7.58 -36.10 2.11
N ASP A 91 7.12 -36.41 0.89
CA ASP A 91 7.63 -35.79 -0.33
C ASP A 91 7.05 -34.38 -0.47
N LEU A 92 5.74 -34.23 -0.25
CA LEU A 92 5.09 -32.92 -0.22
C LEU A 92 5.66 -32.03 0.89
N LYS A 93 5.93 -32.60 2.06
CA LYS A 93 6.52 -31.87 3.19
C LYS A 93 7.91 -31.32 2.84
N LYS A 94 8.71 -32.08 2.10
CA LYS A 94 10.03 -31.63 1.62
C LYS A 94 9.89 -30.43 0.67
N GLU A 95 8.96 -30.49 -0.29
CA GLU A 95 8.71 -29.37 -1.22
C GLU A 95 8.23 -28.10 -0.51
N LEU A 96 7.34 -28.25 0.49
CA LEU A 96 6.87 -27.13 1.31
C LEU A 96 8.01 -26.50 2.12
N ILE A 97 8.91 -27.31 2.68
CA ILE A 97 10.10 -26.83 3.40
C ILE A 97 11.03 -26.06 2.45
N ASP A 98 11.27 -26.56 1.24
CA ASP A 98 12.10 -25.86 0.25
C ASP A 98 11.48 -24.51 -0.15
N THR A 99 10.16 -24.48 -0.31
CA THR A 99 9.41 -23.26 -0.61
C THR A 99 9.47 -22.26 0.55
N LEU A 100 9.30 -22.73 1.78
CA LEU A 100 9.44 -21.95 3.01
C LEU A 100 10.83 -21.33 3.11
N ASN A 101 11.89 -22.09 2.84
CA ASN A 101 13.27 -21.60 2.90
C ASN A 101 13.51 -20.46 1.91
N LYS A 102 13.00 -20.58 0.67
CA LYS A 102 13.07 -19.49 -0.32
C LYS A 102 12.39 -18.21 0.18
N HIS A 103 11.20 -18.34 0.78
CA HIS A 103 10.45 -17.20 1.30
C HIS A 103 11.12 -16.57 2.53
N MET A 104 11.73 -17.38 3.39
CA MET A 104 12.49 -16.92 4.54
C MET A 104 13.72 -16.10 4.14
N VAL A 105 14.45 -16.51 3.10
CA VAL A 105 15.60 -15.76 2.57
C VAL A 105 15.15 -14.41 2.00
N ASP A 106 14.12 -14.39 1.17
CA ASP A 106 13.59 -13.13 0.61
C ASP A 106 13.11 -12.19 1.73
N TYR A 107 12.37 -12.73 2.71
CA TYR A 107 11.94 -11.97 3.88
C TYR A 107 13.12 -11.37 4.66
N ALA A 108 14.18 -12.14 4.93
CA ALA A 108 15.34 -11.67 5.68
C ALA A 108 16.05 -10.50 4.98
N ILE A 109 16.28 -10.61 3.67
CA ILE A 109 16.90 -9.55 2.86
C ILE A 109 16.07 -8.26 2.92
N ARG A 110 14.75 -8.38 2.81
CA ARG A 110 13.84 -7.22 2.81
C ARG A 110 13.68 -6.61 4.19
N ALA A 111 13.56 -7.43 5.22
CA ALA A 111 13.49 -6.99 6.60
C ALA A 111 14.75 -6.21 7.02
N GLU A 112 15.94 -6.69 6.62
CA GLU A 112 17.20 -5.98 6.87
C GLU A 112 17.25 -4.63 6.15
N LYS A 113 16.86 -4.60 4.86
CA LYS A 113 16.75 -3.34 4.12
C LYS A 113 15.74 -2.38 4.77
N ALA A 114 14.63 -2.89 5.28
CA ALA A 114 13.64 -2.07 5.99
C ALA A 114 14.16 -1.57 7.35
N ALA A 115 14.89 -2.40 8.10
CA ALA A 115 15.49 -2.02 9.38
C ALA A 115 16.57 -0.95 9.22
N ARG A 116 17.43 -1.07 8.20
CA ARG A 116 18.43 -0.03 7.86
C ARG A 116 17.80 1.31 7.51
N ARG A 117 16.60 1.33 6.92
CA ARG A 117 15.87 2.57 6.57
C ARG A 117 15.26 3.29 7.78
N ARG A 118 15.04 2.58 8.89
CA ARG A 118 14.46 3.14 10.13
C ARG A 118 15.50 3.69 11.10
N ARG A 119 16.80 3.48 10.83
CA ARG A 119 17.91 4.09 11.56
C ARG A 119 18.20 5.47 10.98
#